data_AF-A0A7R9N9X2-F1
#
_entry.id   AF-A0A7R9N9X2-F1
#
_cell.length_a   1.000
_cell.length_b   1.000
_cell.length_c   1.000
_cell.angle_alpha   90.00
_cell.angle_beta   90.00
_cell.angle_gamma   90.00
#
_symmetry.space_group_name_H-M   'P 1'
#
loop_
_entity.id
_entity.type
_entity.pdbx_description
1 polymer ?
#
loop_
_entity_poly.entity_id
_entity_poly.type
_entity_poly.pdbx_seq_one_letter_code
_entity_poly.pdbx_strand_id
1 'polypeptide(L)' 'MGATGSIEWVRIKGRKGQVRMVPKSEERYKRPGPAQRFTSKGVKRKRIRRSEKALAK' A
#
# COMPACT_ATOMS: atom_id res chain seq x y z
N MET A 1 -26.66 -14.71 -10.43
CA MET A 1 -25.60 -14.61 -9.41
C MET A 1 -24.29 -14.29 -10.13
N GLY A 2 -24.15 -13.03 -10.59
CA GLY A 2 -23.09 -12.62 -11.51
C GLY A 2 -21.71 -12.72 -10.85
N ALA A 3 -20.68 -13.05 -11.61
CA ALA A 3 -19.31 -13.20 -11.12
C ALA A 3 -18.88 -11.96 -10.31
N THR A 4 -18.94 -12.05 -8.99
CA THR A 4 -18.36 -11.07 -8.07
C THR A 4 -16.86 -11.08 -8.33
N GLY A 5 -16.36 -10.08 -9.06
CA GLY A 5 -14.97 -9.99 -9.48
C GLY A 5 -14.03 -10.37 -8.35
N SER A 6 -13.37 -11.51 -8.49
CA SER A 6 -12.47 -12.06 -7.49
C SER A 6 -11.40 -11.03 -7.15
N ILE A 7 -11.37 -10.55 -5.91
CA ILE A 7 -10.35 -9.63 -5.44
C ILE A 7 -9.03 -10.39 -5.39
N GLU A 8 -8.09 -10.03 -6.26
CA GLU A 8 -6.74 -10.56 -6.21
C GLU A 8 -6.03 -10.03 -4.95
N TRP A 9 -5.53 -10.96 -4.13
CA TRP A 9 -4.82 -10.66 -2.89
C TRP A 9 -3.33 -10.77 -3.10
N VAL A 10 -2.57 -9.80 -2.60
CA VAL A 10 -1.10 -9.76 -2.64
C VAL A 10 -0.52 -9.71 -1.24
N ARG A 11 0.62 -10.37 -1.05
CA ARG A 11 1.35 -10.39 0.22
C ARG A 11 2.31 -9.20 0.29
N ILE A 12 2.29 -8.48 1.41
CA ILE A 12 3.19 -7.35 1.65
C ILE A 12 3.93 -7.52 2.96
N LYS A 13 5.24 -7.33 2.91
CA LYS A 13 6.15 -7.36 4.04
C LYS A 13 6.21 -6.00 4.74
N GLY A 14 5.96 -5.99 6.06
CA GLY A 14 6.16 -4.85 6.95
C GLY A 14 7.63 -4.68 7.37
N ARG A 15 7.93 -3.56 8.03
CA ARG A 15 9.31 -3.24 8.46
C ARG A 15 9.91 -4.28 9.41
N LYS A 16 9.11 -4.85 10.32
CA LYS A 16 9.54 -5.90 11.26
C LYS A 16 9.41 -7.32 10.71
N GLY A 17 9.19 -7.48 9.40
CA GLY A 17 9.11 -8.80 8.75
C GLY A 17 7.73 -9.45 8.72
N GLN A 18 6.75 -8.94 9.48
CA GLN A 18 5.37 -9.41 9.43
C GLN A 18 4.77 -9.25 8.01
N VAL A 19 4.00 -10.25 7.57
CA VAL A 19 3.34 -10.25 6.26
C VAL A 19 1.84 -10.01 6.45
N ARG A 20 1.25 -9.21 5.57
CA ARG A 20 -0.21 -9.03 5.49
C ARG A 20 -0.70 -9.20 4.06
N MET A 21 -1.91 -9.73 3.90
CA MET A 21 -2.59 -9.72 2.60
C MET A 21 -3.31 -8.39 2.42
N VAL A 22 -3.17 -7.80 1.24
CA VAL A 22 -3.96 -6.63 0.84
C VAL A 22 -4.51 -6.85 -0.56
N PRO A 23 -5.60 -6.15 -0.94
CA PRO A 23 -6.04 -6.15 -2.32
C PRO A 23 -4.94 -5.63 -3.25
N LYS A 24 -4.84 -6.20 -4.46
CA LYS A 24 -3.86 -5.78 -5.49
C LYS A 24 -3.92 -4.29 -5.82
N SER A 25 -5.09 -3.65 -5.70
CA SER A 25 -5.25 -2.20 -5.87
C SER A 25 -4.44 -1.37 -4.85
N GLU A 26 -4.15 -1.91 -3.67
CA GLU A 26 -3.37 -1.27 -2.61
C GLU A 26 -1.91 -1.72 -2.54
N GLU A 27 -1.46 -2.49 -3.53
CA GLU A 27 -0.12 -3.04 -3.61
C GLU A 27 0.94 -1.94 -3.65
N ARG A 28 0.83 -1.06 -4.66
CA ARG A 28 1.88 -0.09 -5.01
C ARG A 28 1.95 1.10 -4.07
N TYR A 29 0.90 1.37 -3.31
CA TYR A 29 0.78 2.59 -2.50
C TYR A 29 0.42 2.30 -1.05
N LYS A 30 0.81 3.21 -0.16
CA LYS A 30 0.38 3.24 1.24
C LYS A 30 -0.16 4.61 1.59
N ARG A 31 -0.99 4.68 2.63
CA ARG A 31 -1.40 5.96 3.22
C ARG A 31 -0.21 6.58 3.97
N PRO A 32 0.01 7.90 3.85
CA PRO A 32 1.05 8.58 4.60
C PRO A 32 0.75 8.58 6.11
N GLY A 33 1.80 8.42 6.92
CA GLY A 33 1.71 8.65 8.37
C GLY A 33 1.48 10.15 8.69
N PRO A 34 1.09 10.51 9.91
CA PRO A 34 0.77 11.90 10.30
C PRO A 34 1.86 12.91 9.91
N ALA A 35 3.12 12.60 10.22
CA ALA A 35 4.27 13.45 9.89
C ALA A 35 4.66 13.44 8.38
N GLN A 36 4.06 12.57 7.57
CA GLN A 36 4.35 12.43 6.12
C GLN A 36 3.21 12.96 5.24
N ARG A 37 2.19 13.59 5.83
CA ARG A 37 0.99 14.07 5.13
C ARG A 37 1.25 15.26 4.22
N PHE A 38 2.36 15.98 4.37
CA PHE A 38 2.64 17.18 3.58
C PHE A 38 3.97 17.04 2.81
N THR A 39 4.05 17.65 1.63
CA THR A 39 5.32 17.85 0.90
C THR A 39 6.11 18.97 1.57
N SER A 40 7.39 19.13 1.20
CA SER A 40 8.19 20.30 1.61
C SER A 40 7.57 21.63 1.17
N LYS A 41 6.76 21.63 0.10
CA LYS A 41 6.00 22.78 -0.39
C LYS A 41 4.65 22.98 0.33
N GLY A 42 4.36 22.22 1.39
CA GLY A 42 3.10 22.31 2.16
C GLY A 42 1.89 21.61 1.54
N VAL A 43 2.04 20.89 0.42
CA VAL A 43 0.92 20.24 -0.27
C VAL A 43 0.57 18.90 0.37
N LYS A 44 -0.74 18.64 0.56
CA LYS A 44 -1.23 17.39 1.17
C LYS A 44 -1.00 16.17 0.26
N ARG A 45 -0.28 15.18 0.77
CA ARG A 45 -0.07 13.85 0.16
C ARG A 45 -1.20 12.92 0.55
N LYS A 46 -1.85 12.28 -0.44
CA LYS A 46 -2.87 11.24 -0.20
C LYS A 46 -2.29 9.82 -0.22
N ARG A 47 -1.21 9.59 -0.98
CA ARG A 47 -0.57 8.29 -1.18
C ARG A 47 0.95 8.41 -1.24
N ILE A 48 1.65 7.39 -0.76
CA ILE A 48 3.10 7.22 -0.87
C ILE A 48 3.38 5.90 -1.58
N ARG A 49 4.27 5.90 -2.58
CA ARG A 49 4.70 4.66 -3.26
C ARG A 49 5.43 3.74 -2.28
N ARG A 50 5.10 2.45 -2.28
CA ARG A 50 5.83 1.46 -1.47
C ARG A 50 7.19 1.15 -2.11
N SER A 51 8.15 0.73 -1.30
CA SER A 51 9.42 0.21 -1.80
C SER A 51 9.21 -1.16 -2.44
N GLU A 52 10.02 -1.48 -3.45
CA GLU A 52 9.94 -2.77 -4.15
C GLU A 52 10.24 -3.94 -3.21
N LYS A 53 11.14 -3.75 -2.23
CA LYS A 53 11.43 -4.73 -1.17
C LYS A 53 10.22 -5.10 -0.30
N ALA A 54 9.19 -4.27 -0.26
CA ALA A 54 7.98 -4.53 0.51
C ALA A 54 6.98 -5.40 -0.27
N LEU A 55 7.09 -5.45 -1.59
CA LEU A 55 6.29 -6.34 -2.44
C LEU A 55 6.88 -7.74 -2.30
N ALA A 56 6.24 -8.59 -1.51
CA ALA A 56 6.66 -9.97 -1.38
C ALA A 56 6.23 -10.69 -2.66
N LYS A 57 7.19 -10.84 -3.60
CA LYS A 57 7.11 -11.88 -4.63
C LYS A 57 7.18 -13.24 -3.94
#